data_AF-A0A833D4P2-F1
#
_entry.id   AF-A0A833D4P2-F1
#
_cell.length_a   1.000
_cell.length_b   1.000
_cell.length_c   1.000
_cell.angle_alpha   90.00
_cell.angle_beta   90.00
_cell.angle_gamma   90.00
#
_symmetry.space_group_name_H-M   'P 1'
#
loop_
_entity.id
_entity.type
_entity.pdbx_description
1 polymer ?
#
loop_
_entity_poly.entity_id
_entity_poly.type
_entity_poly.pdbx_seq_one_letter_code
_entity_poly.pdbx_strand_id
1 'polypeptide(L)'
;MLDQEYNRSARITLEEGCQTAPFAITCGIYGWMVHTRFLGGEGDPRGEYSRMKKALARIVDMIPAKNADASLTPISGAISDFVAQFP
;
A
#
# COMPACT_ATOMS: atom_id res chain seq x y z
N MET A 1 4.14 13.43 9.30
CA MET A 1 3.05 12.53 8.88
C MET A 1 2.56 12.89 7.48
N LEU A 2 2.60 11.92 6.54
CA LEU A 2 1.99 12.04 5.21
C LEU A 2 0.77 11.14 5.15
N ASP A 3 -0.27 11.56 4.45
CA ASP A 3 -1.49 10.78 4.32
C ASP A 3 -2.17 11.12 2.99
N GLN A 4 -2.44 10.10 2.17
CA GLN A 4 -3.02 10.29 0.84
C GLN A 4 -4.04 9.20 0.53
N GLU A 5 -5.18 9.62 0.00
CA GLU A 5 -6.17 8.73 -0.60
C GLU A 5 -6.02 8.73 -2.12
N TYR A 6 -6.20 7.56 -2.73
CA TYR A 6 -6.20 7.35 -4.18
C TYR A 6 -7.57 6.84 -4.63
N ASN A 7 -8.25 7.64 -5.46
CA ASN A 7 -9.52 7.32 -6.13
C ASN A 7 -10.63 6.74 -5.23
N ARG A 8 -10.65 7.09 -3.93
CA ARG A 8 -11.56 6.50 -2.92
C ARG A 8 -11.47 4.96 -2.85
N SER A 9 -10.38 4.38 -3.31
CA SER A 9 -10.17 2.93 -3.38
C SER A 9 -9.01 2.48 -2.49
N ALA A 10 -8.05 3.36 -2.24
CA ALA A 10 -6.90 3.05 -1.38
C ALA A 10 -6.44 4.27 -0.60
N ARG A 11 -5.77 4.02 0.53
CA ARG A 11 -5.12 5.06 1.35
C ARG A 11 -3.73 4.61 1.75
N ILE A 12 -2.82 5.55 1.87
CA ILE A 12 -1.45 5.31 2.35
C ILE A 12 -0.99 6.46 3.25
N THR A 13 -0.44 6.07 4.39
CA THR A 13 -0.02 6.96 5.48
C THR A 13 1.44 6.66 5.83
N LEU A 14 2.24 7.69 6.08
CA LEU A 14 3.57 7.60 6.69
C LEU A 14 3.51 8.27 8.06
N GLU A 15 3.74 7.48 9.09
CA GLU A 15 3.79 7.88 10.50
C GLU A 15 5.26 7.95 10.96
N GLU A 16 5.54 8.84 11.90
CA GLU A 16 6.86 9.09 12.46
C GLU A 16 6.75 9.01 13.99
N GLY A 17 7.80 8.57 14.68
CA GLY A 17 7.81 8.45 16.14
C GLY A 17 6.94 7.30 16.67
N CYS A 18 6.81 6.21 15.90
CA CYS A 18 6.02 5.05 16.33
C CYS A 18 6.74 4.26 17.44
N GLN A 19 5.99 3.49 18.23
CA GLN A 19 6.55 2.73 19.36
C GLN A 19 7.45 1.57 18.92
N THR A 20 7.10 0.88 17.83
CA THR A 20 7.80 -0.32 17.34
C THR A 20 9.01 0.01 16.47
N ALA A 21 8.93 1.10 15.71
CA ALA A 21 10.00 1.56 14.82
C ALA A 21 9.89 3.09 14.62
N PRO A 22 10.96 3.80 14.24
CA PRO A 22 10.91 5.24 14.05
C PRO A 22 9.89 5.71 13.00
N PHE A 23 9.60 4.87 12.00
CA PHE A 23 8.62 5.15 10.97
C PHE A 23 7.74 3.93 10.68
N ALA A 24 6.49 4.19 10.29
CA ALA A 24 5.59 3.16 9.79
C ALA A 24 4.86 3.67 8.54
N ILE A 25 4.83 2.84 7.49
CA ILE A 25 4.00 3.08 6.31
C ILE A 25 2.83 2.10 6.37
N THR A 26 1.63 2.63 6.56
CA THR A 26 0.39 1.85 6.53
C THR A 26 -0.35 2.17 5.24
N CYS A 27 -0.75 1.13 4.50
CA CYS A 27 -1.58 1.29 3.32
C CYS A 27 -2.67 0.23 3.25
N GLY A 28 -3.71 0.51 2.48
CA GLY A 28 -4.75 -0.47 2.23
C GLY A 28 -5.54 -0.14 0.98
N ILE A 29 -6.11 -1.20 0.40
CA ILE A 29 -7.13 -1.13 -0.65
C ILE A 29 -8.44 -1.54 0.00
N TYR A 30 -9.43 -0.65 -0.02
CA TYR A 30 -10.69 -0.85 0.69
C TYR A 30 -11.40 -2.13 0.20
N GLY A 31 -11.68 -3.03 1.15
CA GLY A 31 -12.31 -4.33 0.87
C GLY A 31 -11.35 -5.42 0.39
N TRP A 32 -10.05 -5.14 0.25
CA TRP A 32 -9.07 -6.10 -0.28
C TRP A 32 -7.92 -6.38 0.69
N MET A 33 -7.20 -5.36 1.16
CA MET A 33 -6.04 -5.57 2.03
C MET A 33 -5.71 -4.36 2.88
N VAL A 34 -5.05 -4.60 4.02
CA VAL A 34 -4.34 -3.61 4.82
C VAL A 34 -2.95 -4.18 5.09
N HIS A 35 -1.93 -3.35 4.92
CA HIS A 35 -0.55 -3.73 5.08
C HIS A 35 0.24 -2.59 5.73
N THR A 36 1.01 -2.92 6.76
CA THR A 36 1.88 -1.98 7.47
C THR A 36 3.31 -2.47 7.39
N ARG A 37 4.21 -1.60 6.93
CA ARG A 37 5.65 -1.83 6.90
C ARG A 37 6.34 -0.89 7.89
N PHE A 38 7.17 -1.46 8.74
CA PHE A 38 7.98 -0.71 9.71
C PHE A 38 9.35 -0.41 9.13
N LEU A 39 9.82 0.84 9.29
CA LEU A 39 11.14 1.25 8.81
C LEU A 39 12.01 1.70 9.99
N GLY A 40 13.26 1.23 9.98
CA GLY A 40 14.29 1.67 10.92
C GLY A 40 14.69 3.14 10.73
N GLY A 41 15.54 3.64 11.62
CA GLY A 41 16.01 5.03 11.60
C GLY A 41 17.01 5.34 10.49
N GLU A 42 17.68 4.32 9.94
CA GLU A 42 18.60 4.45 8.82
C GLU A 42 17.85 4.18 7.51
N GLY A 43 17.58 5.22 6.72
CA GLY A 43 16.91 5.09 5.42
C GLY A 43 16.21 6.35 4.93
N ASP A 44 15.54 6.23 3.77
CA ASP A 44 14.68 7.27 3.20
C ASP A 44 13.20 6.87 3.31
N PRO A 45 12.52 7.17 4.45
CA PRO A 45 11.12 6.79 4.63
C PRO A 45 10.17 7.46 3.63
N ARG A 46 10.54 8.63 3.09
CA ARG A 46 9.74 9.33 2.07
C ARG A 46 9.90 8.69 0.69
N GLY A 47 11.11 8.24 0.36
CA GLY A 47 11.40 7.43 -0.81
C GLY A 47 10.64 6.11 -0.79
N GLU A 48 10.67 5.39 0.34
CA GLU A 48 9.92 4.14 0.52
C GLU A 48 8.40 4.36 0.45
N TYR A 49 7.89 5.43 1.04
CA TYR A 49 6.48 5.85 0.89
C TYR A 49 6.12 6.08 -0.58
N SER A 50 6.96 6.77 -1.33
CA SER A 50 6.74 7.02 -2.77
C SER A 50 6.74 5.73 -3.59
N ARG A 51 7.62 4.77 -3.26
CA ARG A 51 7.67 3.45 -3.90
C ARG A 51 6.42 2.63 -3.62
N MET A 52 6.02 2.51 -2.36
CA MET A 52 4.81 1.79 -1.95
C MET A 52 3.56 2.42 -2.58
N LYS A 53 3.46 3.76 -2.60
CA LYS A 53 2.34 4.46 -3.25
C LYS A 53 2.20 4.12 -4.74
N LYS A 54 3.31 4.13 -5.49
CA LYS A 54 3.30 3.80 -6.93
C LYS A 54 2.89 2.35 -7.17
N ALA A 55 3.37 1.42 -6.33
CA ALA A 55 3.00 0.01 -6.43
C ALA A 55 1.52 -0.21 -6.08
N LEU A 56 1.02 0.44 -5.03
CA LEU A 56 -0.38 0.40 -4.61
C LEU A 56 -1.33 0.90 -5.71
N ALA A 57 -1.00 2.03 -6.36
CA ALA A 57 -1.80 2.60 -7.45
C ALA A 57 -1.96 1.62 -8.62
N ARG A 58 -0.90 0.89 -8.98
CA ARG A 58 -0.95 -0.13 -10.05
C ARG A 58 -1.94 -1.26 -9.73
N ILE A 59 -2.01 -1.69 -8.47
CA ILE A 59 -2.96 -2.72 -8.06
C ILE A 59 -4.39 -2.17 -8.13
N VAL A 60 -4.61 -0.94 -7.65
CA VAL A 60 -5.93 -0.30 -7.74
C VAL A 60 -6.40 -0.17 -9.18
N ASP A 61 -5.52 0.23 -10.10
CA ASP A 61 -5.85 0.38 -11.52
C ASP A 61 -6.17 -0.96 -12.21
N MET A 62 -5.80 -2.11 -11.60
CA MET A 62 -6.21 -3.45 -12.06
C MET A 62 -7.60 -3.87 -11.56
N ILE A 63 -8.14 -3.19 -10.55
CA ILE A 63 -9.42 -3.59 -9.95
C ILE A 63 -10.55 -3.19 -10.89
N PRO A 64 -11.34 -4.16 -11.38
CA PRO A 64 -12.46 -3.88 -12.26
C PRO A 64 -13.52 -3.04 -11.54
N ALA A 65 -14.22 -2.19 -12.30
CA ALA A 65 -15.37 -1.47 -11.77
C ALA A 65 -16.42 -2.48 -11.24
N LYS A 66 -17.12 -2.12 -10.16
CA LYS A 66 -18.29 -2.88 -9.68
C LYS A 66 -19.21 -3.11 -10.88
N ASN A 67 -19.47 -4.37 -11.23
CA ASN A 67 -20.28 -4.88 -12.38
C ASN A 67 -19.50 -5.42 -13.59
N ALA A 68 -18.17 -5.46 -13.58
CA ALA A 68 -17.42 -6.17 -14.61
C ALA A 68 -17.20 -7.64 -14.23
N ASP A 69 -17.57 -8.56 -15.12
CA ASP A 69 -17.25 -10.00 -15.03
C ASP A 69 -15.76 -10.22 -15.31
N ALA A 70 -14.93 -9.95 -14.30
CA ALA A 70 -13.48 -10.09 -14.40
C ALA A 70 -12.96 -11.06 -13.33
N SER A 71 -12.01 -11.90 -13.73
CA SER A 71 -11.32 -12.82 -12.81
C SER A 71 -10.53 -12.02 -11.78
N LEU A 72 -10.69 -12.36 -10.50
CA LEU A 72 -10.00 -11.70 -9.38
C LEU A 72 -8.59 -12.29 -9.12
N THR A 73 -8.26 -13.43 -9.72
CA THR A 73 -6.98 -14.13 -9.53
C THR A 73 -5.74 -13.26 -9.80
N PRO A 74 -5.70 -12.42 -10.86
CA PRO A 74 -4.56 -11.54 -11.11
C PRO A 74 -4.36 -10.50 -10.00
N ILE A 75 -5.43 -10.05 -9.34
CA ILE A 75 -5.39 -9.04 -8.27
C ILE A 75 -4.79 -9.66 -7.01
N SER A 76 -5.23 -10.86 -6.64
CA SER A 76 -4.69 -11.58 -5.48
C SER A 76 -3.19 -11.88 -5.64
N GLY A 77 -2.75 -12.21 -6.85
CA GLY A 77 -1.32 -12.37 -7.17
C GLY A 77 -0.55 -11.05 -6.97
N ALA A 78 -1.06 -9.95 -7.53
CA ALA A 78 -0.41 -8.64 -7.41
C ALA A 78 -0.33 -8.14 -5.95
N ILE A 79 -1.33 -8.44 -5.11
CA ILE A 79 -1.30 -8.15 -3.67
C ILE A 79 -0.22 -8.98 -2.97
N SER A 80 -0.10 -10.26 -3.32
CA SER A 80 0.92 -11.15 -2.73
C SER A 80 2.33 -10.67 -3.08
N ASP A 81 2.56 -10.29 -4.34
CA ASP A 81 3.84 -9.73 -4.79
C ASP A 81 4.15 -8.39 -4.10
N PHE A 82 3.13 -7.56 -3.86
CA PHE A 82 3.28 -6.32 -3.12
C PHE A 82 3.76 -6.55 -1.69
N VAL A 83 3.14 -7.48 -0.96
CA VAL A 83 3.54 -7.81 0.41
C VAL A 83 4.93 -8.45 0.43
N ALA A 84 5.29 -9.27 -0.56
CA ALA A 84 6.63 -9.83 -0.66
C ALA A 84 7.70 -8.76 -0.96
N GLN A 85 7.37 -7.76 -1.78
CA GLN A 85 8.25 -6.64 -2.09
C GLN A 85 8.43 -5.67 -0.91
N PHE A 86 7.38 -5.52 -0.08
CA PHE A 86 7.35 -4.64 1.08
C PHE A 86 6.97 -5.46 2.33
N PRO A 87 7.92 -6.17 2.95
CA PRO A 87 7.65 -6.95 4.15
C PRO A 87 7.47 -6.08 5.40
#